data_AF-A0A9E3Q1A4-F1
#
_entry.id   AF-A0A9E3Q1A4-F1
#
_cell.length_a   1.000
_cell.length_b   1.000
_cell.length_c   1.000
_cell.angle_alpha   90.00
_cell.angle_beta   90.00
_cell.angle_gamma   90.00
#
_symmetry.space_group_name_H-M   'P 1'
#
loop_
_entity.id
_entity.type
_entity.pdbx_description
1 polymer ?
#
loop_
_entity_poly.entity_id
_entity_poly.type
_entity_poly.pdbx_seq_one_letter_code
_entity_poly.pdbx_strand_id
1 'polypeptide(L)'
;MSLIQIIYRVGNTDRDITLPAGMENWHMPEFDDSHWTEGRAPIGKGVWKHSGITLDKFPSAWGKGEFLLMRSTFHLEDINNDSYRIAILARQGFHVYLNGQKIHTYIWWQDKPQYRSIILEKEGIRHLSKGRNVLAVYANDQYSPASPEHYAALDVWIEGITKADQEMLDLALEEVLPLQDREVLKGASNGGYHYFGSAKIFAQMGKAFAEALVGIERAR
;
A
#
# COMPACT_ATOMS: atom_id res chain seq x y z
N MET A 1 19.50 -10.29 -31.96
CA MET A 1 20.17 -11.34 -31.15
C MET A 1 21.02 -10.61 -30.13
N SER A 2 20.47 -10.34 -28.95
CA SER A 2 21.12 -9.54 -27.90
C SER A 2 21.28 -10.41 -26.68
N LEU A 3 22.53 -10.76 -26.35
CA LEU A 3 22.91 -11.31 -25.06
C LEU A 3 22.88 -10.16 -24.05
N ILE A 4 21.98 -10.23 -23.07
CA ILE A 4 22.01 -9.34 -21.90
C ILE A 4 22.72 -10.09 -20.78
N GLN A 5 23.88 -9.55 -20.41
CA GLN A 5 24.73 -10.03 -19.33
C GLN A 5 24.08 -9.64 -17.99
N ILE A 6 23.63 -10.64 -17.23
CA ILE A 6 22.98 -10.46 -15.93
C ILE A 6 24.07 -10.23 -14.88
N ILE A 7 24.18 -9.01 -14.35
CA ILE A 7 24.93 -8.74 -13.13
C ILE A 7 24.00 -9.02 -11.96
N TYR A 8 24.24 -10.11 -11.24
CA TYR A 8 23.60 -10.41 -9.96
C TYR A 8 24.18 -9.50 -8.87
N ARG A 9 23.32 -8.77 -8.15
CA ARG A 9 23.66 -8.23 -6.84
C ARG A 9 22.70 -8.80 -5.79
N VAL A 10 23.30 -9.45 -4.81
CA VAL A 10 22.66 -10.19 -3.72
C VAL A 10 21.98 -9.19 -2.76
N GLY A 11 20.66 -9.29 -2.61
CA GLY A 11 19.87 -8.54 -1.64
C GLY A 11 18.39 -8.44 -2.04
N ASN A 12 17.51 -8.89 -1.15
CA ASN A 12 16.05 -9.02 -1.24
C ASN A 12 15.22 -7.90 -1.94
N THR A 13 14.16 -8.36 -2.63
CA THR A 13 12.81 -7.79 -2.84
C THR A 13 12.55 -6.56 -3.70
N ASP A 14 13.53 -5.72 -3.99
CA ASP A 14 13.41 -4.73 -5.06
C ASP A 14 14.47 -5.02 -6.12
N ARG A 15 14.06 -5.68 -7.19
CA ARG A 15 14.85 -5.66 -8.41
C ARG A 15 14.49 -4.35 -9.11
N ASP A 16 15.41 -3.39 -9.11
CA ASP A 16 15.30 -2.23 -9.99
C ASP A 16 15.36 -2.75 -11.43
N ILE A 17 14.19 -2.88 -12.05
CA ILE A 17 14.10 -3.30 -13.44
C ILE A 17 14.46 -2.09 -14.29
N THR A 18 15.45 -2.27 -15.16
CA THR A 18 15.81 -1.24 -16.13
C THR A 18 14.64 -1.05 -17.08
N LEU A 19 14.08 0.16 -17.08
CA LEU A 19 12.98 0.50 -17.97
C LEU A 19 13.45 0.46 -19.44
N PRO A 20 12.56 0.11 -20.39
CA PRO A 20 12.86 0.24 -21.81
C PRO A 20 13.23 1.67 -22.18
N ALA A 21 14.07 1.84 -23.20
CA ALA A 21 14.43 3.17 -23.70
C ALA A 21 13.18 3.99 -24.07
N GLY A 22 13.17 5.27 -23.70
CA GLY A 22 12.04 6.17 -23.92
C GLY A 22 11.01 6.16 -22.79
N MET A 23 11.22 5.37 -21.73
CA MET A 23 10.36 5.32 -20.55
C MET A 23 10.94 6.09 -19.37
N GLU A 24 11.91 7.00 -19.55
CA GLU A 24 12.60 7.67 -18.45
C GLU A 24 11.68 8.67 -17.70
N ASN A 25 10.72 9.26 -18.42
CA ASN A 25 9.80 10.29 -17.91
C ASN A 25 8.32 9.86 -17.97
N TRP A 26 8.05 8.55 -18.04
CA TRP A 26 6.70 8.00 -18.20
C TRP A 26 5.68 8.49 -17.14
N HIS A 27 6.15 8.84 -15.95
CA HIS A 27 5.32 9.33 -14.85
C HIS A 27 4.97 10.82 -14.94
N MET A 28 5.60 11.58 -15.85
CA MET A 28 5.35 13.01 -16.01
C MET A 28 4.00 13.27 -16.68
N PRO A 29 3.29 14.37 -16.37
CA PRO A 29 2.02 14.71 -17.01
C PRO A 29 2.09 14.81 -18.54
N GLU A 30 3.22 15.30 -19.07
CA GLU A 30 3.45 15.59 -20.48
C GLU A 30 3.85 14.35 -21.29
N PHE A 31 4.07 13.21 -20.62
CA PHE A 31 4.42 11.98 -21.32
C PHE A 31 3.28 11.53 -22.24
N ASP A 32 3.63 11.19 -23.48
CA ASP A 32 2.69 10.69 -24.47
C ASP A 32 2.46 9.18 -24.28
N ASP A 33 1.31 8.84 -23.72
CA ASP A 33 0.84 7.45 -23.57
C ASP A 33 -0.22 7.06 -24.60
N SER A 34 -0.40 7.82 -25.69
CA SER A 34 -1.44 7.52 -26.69
C SER A 34 -1.29 6.15 -27.36
N HIS A 35 -0.10 5.56 -27.27
CA HIS A 35 0.22 4.23 -27.80
C HIS A 35 0.11 3.11 -26.75
N TRP A 36 -0.23 3.43 -25.51
CA TRP A 36 -0.38 2.45 -24.45
C TRP A 36 -1.74 1.75 -24.55
N THR A 37 -1.77 0.51 -24.08
CA THR A 37 -3.02 -0.26 -24.01
C THR A 37 -3.90 0.30 -22.91
N GLU A 38 -5.13 0.68 -23.26
CA GLU A 38 -6.15 1.05 -22.29
C GLU A 38 -6.81 -0.19 -21.67
N GLY A 39 -7.23 -0.07 -20.40
CA GLY A 39 -7.85 -1.17 -19.67
C GLY A 39 -8.53 -0.69 -18.39
N ARG A 40 -9.39 -1.54 -17.83
CA ARG A 40 -10.01 -1.30 -16.52
C ARG A 40 -9.21 -2.00 -15.44
N ALA A 41 -8.98 -1.30 -14.33
CA ALA A 41 -8.41 -1.89 -13.14
C ALA A 41 -9.45 -2.79 -12.41
N PRO A 42 -9.02 -3.78 -11.61
CA PRO A 42 -7.64 -4.20 -11.40
C PRO A 42 -7.02 -4.89 -12.63
N ILE A 43 -5.78 -4.54 -12.97
CA ILE A 43 -5.00 -5.18 -14.04
C ILE A 43 -4.20 -6.32 -13.42
N GLY A 44 -4.26 -7.54 -13.97
CA GLY A 44 -3.57 -8.66 -13.33
C GLY A 44 -3.29 -9.89 -14.18
N LYS A 45 -2.62 -10.86 -13.55
CA LYS A 45 -2.30 -12.18 -14.10
C LYS A 45 -2.19 -13.22 -12.98
N GLY A 46 -2.38 -14.49 -13.35
CA GLY A 46 -2.24 -15.61 -12.41
C GLY A 46 -3.31 -15.63 -11.33
N VAL A 47 -3.04 -16.37 -10.25
CA VAL A 47 -3.97 -16.56 -9.12
C VAL A 47 -3.31 -16.05 -7.85
N TRP A 48 -3.82 -14.93 -7.31
CA TRP A 48 -3.37 -14.43 -6.02
C TRP A 48 -4.32 -14.90 -4.91
N LYS A 49 -3.89 -15.92 -4.14
CA LYS A 49 -4.68 -16.52 -3.07
C LYS A 49 -3.98 -16.44 -1.72
N HIS A 50 -4.66 -15.88 -0.72
CA HIS A 50 -4.16 -15.84 0.65
C HIS A 50 -5.30 -15.66 1.66
N SER A 51 -5.25 -16.39 2.78
CA SER A 51 -6.23 -16.32 3.87
C SER A 51 -7.70 -16.36 3.41
N GLY A 52 -8.03 -17.25 2.47
CA GLY A 52 -9.40 -17.42 1.95
C GLY A 52 -9.82 -16.39 0.89
N ILE A 53 -9.03 -15.34 0.65
CA ILE A 53 -9.26 -14.39 -0.45
C ILE A 53 -8.56 -14.92 -1.69
N THR A 54 -9.28 -14.96 -2.82
CA THR A 54 -8.73 -15.35 -4.13
C THR A 54 -9.03 -14.25 -5.15
N LEU A 55 -7.99 -13.80 -5.83
CA LEU A 55 -8.06 -12.85 -6.94
C LEU A 55 -7.44 -13.50 -8.18
N ASP A 56 -8.30 -13.96 -9.09
CA ASP A 56 -7.97 -14.75 -10.28
C ASP A 56 -8.65 -14.25 -11.56
N LYS A 57 -9.49 -13.23 -11.45
CA LYS A 57 -10.23 -12.63 -12.56
C LYS A 57 -9.95 -11.14 -12.61
N PHE A 58 -9.50 -10.68 -13.77
CA PHE A 58 -9.09 -9.31 -13.99
C PHE A 58 -9.82 -8.74 -15.21
N PRO A 59 -10.40 -7.53 -15.13
CA PRO A 59 -10.96 -6.86 -16.29
C PRO A 59 -9.92 -6.57 -17.39
N SER A 60 -8.63 -6.52 -17.04
CA SER A 60 -7.54 -6.29 -17.98
C SER A 60 -6.30 -7.09 -17.60
N ALA A 61 -5.56 -7.54 -18.62
CA ALA A 61 -4.42 -8.43 -18.44
C ALA A 61 -3.13 -7.65 -18.18
N TRP A 62 -2.31 -8.13 -17.23
CA TRP A 62 -0.97 -7.60 -16.95
C TRP A 62 0.03 -7.80 -18.11
N GLY A 63 -0.18 -8.85 -18.91
CA GLY A 63 0.78 -9.28 -19.93
C GLY A 63 1.88 -10.20 -19.37
N LYS A 64 2.92 -10.44 -20.18
CA LYS A 64 4.00 -11.39 -19.87
C LYS A 64 5.19 -10.77 -19.11
N GLY A 65 5.23 -9.44 -18.97
CA GLY A 65 6.33 -8.73 -18.32
C GLY A 65 6.38 -8.93 -16.81
N GLU A 66 7.56 -8.68 -16.23
CA GLU A 66 7.86 -8.76 -14.79
C GLU A 66 7.39 -7.52 -14.01
N PHE A 67 7.03 -6.44 -14.71
CA PHE A 67 6.49 -5.21 -14.14
C PHE A 67 5.38 -4.65 -15.02
N LEU A 68 4.63 -3.70 -14.45
CA LEU A 68 3.63 -2.90 -15.14
C LEU A 68 3.86 -1.43 -14.85
N LEU A 69 3.83 -0.61 -15.91
CA LEU A 69 3.63 0.83 -15.82
C LEU A 69 2.16 1.11 -16.08
N MET A 70 1.51 1.85 -15.19
CA MET A 70 0.10 2.21 -15.31
C MET A 70 -0.05 3.71 -15.12
N ARG A 71 -0.85 4.35 -15.96
CA ARG A 71 -1.24 5.76 -15.83
C ARG A 71 -2.74 5.87 -15.82
N SER A 72 -3.26 6.79 -15.03
CA SER A 72 -4.66 7.18 -15.03
C SER A 72 -4.76 8.68 -14.84
N THR A 73 -5.79 9.28 -15.44
CA THR A 73 -6.07 10.71 -15.31
C THR A 73 -7.37 10.93 -14.59
N PHE A 74 -7.41 11.93 -13.71
CA PHE A 74 -8.63 12.32 -13.01
C PHE A 74 -8.75 13.84 -12.98
N HIS A 75 -9.97 14.33 -12.77
CA HIS A 75 -10.25 15.76 -12.73
C HIS A 75 -10.64 16.18 -11.32
N LEU A 76 -10.11 17.30 -10.84
CA LEU A 76 -10.50 17.93 -9.58
C LEU A 76 -11.07 19.32 -9.84
N GLU A 77 -12.30 19.55 -9.37
CA GLU A 77 -12.92 20.88 -9.42
C GLU A 77 -12.27 21.83 -8.40
N ASP A 78 -11.99 21.32 -7.20
CA ASP A 78 -11.33 22.04 -6.13
C ASP A 78 -10.47 21.11 -5.25
N ILE A 79 -9.56 21.70 -4.48
CA ILE A 79 -8.70 21.03 -3.50
C ILE A 79 -9.13 21.46 -2.11
N ASN A 80 -10.32 21.04 -1.69
CA ASN A 80 -11.00 21.52 -0.48
C ASN A 80 -11.34 20.39 0.52
N ASN A 81 -10.90 19.16 0.23
CA ASN A 81 -11.07 18.05 1.17
C ASN A 81 -10.10 18.19 2.35
N ASP A 82 -10.51 17.71 3.52
CA ASP A 82 -9.71 17.76 4.75
C ASP A 82 -8.44 16.91 4.61
N SER A 83 -8.54 15.80 3.89
CA SER A 83 -7.38 15.00 3.49
C SER A 83 -7.62 14.26 2.18
N TYR A 84 -6.56 13.68 1.64
CA TYR A 84 -6.61 12.81 0.47
C TYR A 84 -5.92 11.50 0.81
N ARG A 85 -6.41 10.39 0.26
CA ARG A 85 -5.71 9.11 0.31
C ARG A 85 -5.61 8.47 -1.06
N ILE A 86 -4.51 7.78 -1.29
CA ILE A 86 -4.34 6.87 -2.42
C ILE A 86 -4.58 5.47 -1.91
N ALA A 87 -5.56 4.78 -2.47
CA ALA A 87 -5.78 3.36 -2.24
C ALA A 87 -5.06 2.58 -3.33
N ILE A 88 -4.23 1.60 -2.93
CA ILE A 88 -3.44 0.79 -3.86
C ILE A 88 -3.53 -0.71 -3.55
N LEU A 89 -3.84 -1.49 -4.57
CA LEU A 89 -3.71 -2.95 -4.56
C LEU A 89 -2.46 -3.29 -5.37
N ALA A 90 -1.43 -3.83 -4.71
CA ALA A 90 -0.25 -4.35 -5.39
C ALA A 90 0.40 -5.49 -4.58
N ARG A 91 0.84 -6.54 -5.29
CA ARG A 91 1.40 -7.77 -4.70
C ARG A 91 2.85 -7.60 -4.22
N GLN A 92 3.67 -6.90 -4.99
CA GLN A 92 5.10 -6.67 -4.74
C GLN A 92 5.41 -5.18 -4.66
N GLY A 93 6.70 -4.85 -4.64
CA GLY A 93 7.18 -3.48 -4.61
C GLY A 93 6.59 -2.61 -5.71
N PHE A 94 6.31 -1.36 -5.37
CA PHE A 94 5.66 -0.40 -6.24
C PHE A 94 6.09 1.04 -5.93
N HIS A 95 5.97 1.90 -6.93
CA HIS A 95 6.17 3.35 -6.82
C HIS A 95 4.91 4.07 -7.27
N VAL A 96 4.48 5.06 -6.51
CA VAL A 96 3.33 5.92 -6.86
C VAL A 96 3.83 7.33 -7.14
N TYR A 97 3.39 7.88 -8.26
CA TYR A 97 3.68 9.24 -8.68
C TYR A 97 2.37 9.99 -8.90
N LEU A 98 2.34 11.25 -8.48
CA LEU A 98 1.24 12.19 -8.69
C LEU A 98 1.81 13.41 -9.43
N ASN A 99 1.29 13.67 -10.62
CA ASN A 99 1.73 14.76 -11.50
C ASN A 99 3.27 14.81 -11.65
N GLY A 100 3.89 13.66 -11.90
CA GLY A 100 5.35 13.55 -12.04
C GLY A 100 6.12 13.43 -10.73
N GLN A 101 5.55 13.82 -9.59
CA GLN A 101 6.23 13.72 -8.30
C GLN A 101 6.05 12.33 -7.68
N LYS A 102 7.14 11.70 -7.25
CA LYS A 102 7.09 10.46 -6.48
C LYS A 102 6.50 10.74 -5.09
N ILE A 103 5.36 10.11 -4.79
CA ILE A 103 4.63 10.27 -3.52
C ILE A 103 4.93 9.13 -2.55
N HIS A 104 5.10 7.91 -3.07
CA HIS A 104 5.30 6.75 -2.22
C HIS A 104 6.15 5.69 -2.90
N THR A 105 6.86 4.92 -2.09
CA THR A 105 7.58 3.72 -2.52
C THR A 105 7.43 2.66 -1.45
N TYR A 106 7.11 1.46 -1.90
CA TYR A 106 7.06 0.27 -1.07
C TYR A 106 7.95 -0.78 -1.74
N ILE A 107 8.90 -1.32 -0.96
CA ILE A 107 9.99 -2.19 -1.46
C ILE A 107 9.81 -3.66 -1.08
N TRP A 108 8.66 -3.96 -0.47
CA TRP A 108 8.33 -5.27 0.09
C TRP A 108 7.16 -5.88 -0.65
N TRP A 109 6.71 -7.03 -0.16
CA TRP A 109 5.59 -7.75 -0.72
C TRP A 109 4.41 -7.76 0.26
N GLN A 110 3.23 -7.99 -0.29
CA GLN A 110 2.02 -8.20 0.50
C GLN A 110 1.39 -9.52 0.09
N ASP A 111 1.25 -10.44 1.05
CA ASP A 111 0.67 -11.75 0.75
C ASP A 111 -0.85 -11.69 0.64
N LYS A 112 -1.51 -10.80 1.40
CA LYS A 112 -2.97 -10.68 1.37
C LYS A 112 -3.44 -9.78 0.22
N PRO A 113 -4.35 -10.22 -0.67
CA PRO A 113 -4.97 -9.37 -1.69
C PRO A 113 -5.87 -8.34 -1.01
N GLN A 114 -5.32 -7.16 -0.72
CA GLN A 114 -6.04 -6.07 -0.10
C GLN A 114 -5.48 -4.72 -0.52
N TYR A 115 -6.37 -3.72 -0.50
CA TYR A 115 -5.98 -2.33 -0.67
C TYR A 115 -5.20 -1.84 0.55
N ARG A 116 -4.12 -1.11 0.29
CA ARG A 116 -3.40 -0.32 1.27
C ARG A 116 -3.78 1.15 1.09
N SER A 117 -3.84 1.87 2.20
CA SER A 117 -4.06 3.30 2.22
C SER A 117 -2.73 4.04 2.33
N ILE A 118 -2.51 5.01 1.46
CA ILE A 118 -1.40 5.97 1.52
C ILE A 118 -2.06 7.34 1.74
N ILE A 119 -2.00 7.84 2.97
CA ILE A 119 -2.51 9.17 3.29
C ILE A 119 -1.57 10.21 2.70
N LEU A 120 -2.12 11.18 1.96
CA LEU A 120 -1.34 12.31 1.47
C LEU A 120 -1.15 13.31 2.60
N GLU A 121 0.09 13.44 3.05
CA GLU A 121 0.49 14.56 3.91
C GLU A 121 0.44 15.88 3.13
N LYS A 122 0.61 17.01 3.84
CA LYS A 122 0.57 18.35 3.24
C LYS A 122 1.47 18.47 2.01
N GLU A 123 2.67 17.88 2.04
CA GLU A 123 3.57 17.87 0.88
C GLU A 123 2.98 17.11 -0.31
N GLY A 124 2.37 15.94 -0.09
CA GLY A 124 1.69 15.18 -1.14
C GLY A 124 0.53 15.96 -1.78
N ILE A 125 -0.27 16.65 -0.96
CA ILE A 125 -1.42 17.45 -1.41
C ILE A 125 -0.98 18.62 -2.31
N ARG A 126 0.20 19.21 -2.07
CA ARG A 126 0.74 20.31 -2.90
C ARG A 126 0.98 19.92 -4.36
N HIS A 127 1.06 18.63 -4.67
CA HIS A 127 1.22 18.13 -6.03
C HIS A 127 -0.13 17.94 -6.75
N LEU A 128 -1.26 18.06 -6.05
CA LEU A 128 -2.57 18.12 -6.71
C LEU A 128 -2.76 19.48 -7.40
N SER A 129 -3.45 19.45 -8.52
CA SER A 129 -3.83 20.65 -9.27
C SER A 129 -5.33 20.68 -9.48
N LYS A 130 -5.92 21.88 -9.55
CA LYS A 130 -7.26 22.02 -10.11
C LYS A 130 -7.23 21.61 -11.58
N GLY A 131 -8.26 20.91 -12.02
CA GLY A 131 -8.34 20.37 -13.37
C GLY A 131 -7.75 18.96 -13.49
N ARG A 132 -7.07 18.71 -14.61
CA ARG A 132 -6.52 17.38 -14.94
C ARG A 132 -5.29 17.07 -14.09
N ASN A 133 -5.29 15.88 -13.48
CA ASN A 133 -4.18 15.30 -12.75
C ASN A 133 -3.83 13.94 -13.35
N VAL A 134 -2.58 13.50 -13.16
CA VAL A 134 -2.05 12.21 -13.59
C VAL A 134 -1.58 11.44 -12.36
N LEU A 135 -2.11 10.23 -12.20
CA LEU A 135 -1.65 9.24 -11.26
C LEU A 135 -0.90 8.16 -12.04
N ALA A 136 0.36 7.92 -11.69
CA ALA A 136 1.21 6.97 -12.39
C ALA A 136 1.81 5.97 -11.39
N VAL A 137 1.77 4.68 -11.72
CA VAL A 137 2.24 3.60 -10.84
C VAL A 137 3.11 2.59 -11.57
N TYR A 138 4.27 2.31 -10.98
CA TYR A 138 5.12 1.17 -11.33
C TYR A 138 4.85 0.08 -10.31
N ALA A 139 4.67 -1.16 -10.74
CA ALA A 139 4.58 -2.30 -9.83
C ALA A 139 5.24 -3.56 -10.42
N ASN A 140 5.90 -4.32 -9.55
CA ASN A 140 6.44 -5.63 -9.89
C ASN A 140 5.35 -6.71 -9.82
N ASP A 141 5.48 -7.75 -10.63
CA ASP A 141 4.76 -9.01 -10.42
C ASP A 141 5.35 -9.78 -9.24
N GLN A 142 4.65 -10.82 -8.77
CA GLN A 142 5.23 -11.73 -7.81
C GLN A 142 6.50 -12.36 -8.39
N TYR A 143 7.61 -12.17 -7.67
CA TYR A 143 8.87 -12.84 -7.93
C TYR A 143 9.21 -13.76 -6.76
N SER A 144 9.38 -15.05 -7.04
CA SER A 144 10.03 -15.99 -6.12
C SER A 144 10.88 -16.97 -6.93
N PRO A 145 12.18 -17.11 -6.64
CA PRO A 145 13.02 -18.10 -7.31
C PRO A 145 12.50 -19.54 -7.19
N ALA A 146 11.66 -19.81 -6.19
CA ALA A 146 11.08 -21.13 -5.93
C ALA A 146 9.68 -21.32 -6.56
N SER A 147 9.08 -20.28 -7.14
CA SER A 147 7.74 -20.35 -7.76
C SER A 147 7.86 -20.01 -9.25
N PRO A 148 7.61 -20.97 -10.15
CA PRO A 148 7.57 -20.69 -11.59
C PRO A 148 6.31 -19.92 -12.01
N GLU A 149 5.27 -19.91 -11.16
CA GLU A 149 4.03 -19.19 -11.44
C GLU A 149 4.10 -17.76 -10.89
N HIS A 150 4.11 -16.80 -11.81
CA HIS A 150 4.01 -15.38 -11.50
C HIS A 150 2.55 -14.95 -11.48
N TYR A 151 2.16 -14.25 -10.41
CA TYR A 151 0.85 -13.61 -10.31
C TYR A 151 1.00 -12.16 -9.87
N ALA A 152 0.08 -11.32 -10.31
CA ALA A 152 0.11 -9.89 -10.04
C ALA A 152 -1.29 -9.31 -10.13
N ALA A 153 -1.51 -8.24 -9.37
CA ALA A 153 -2.66 -7.38 -9.51
C ALA A 153 -2.22 -5.95 -9.21
N LEU A 154 -2.68 -5.00 -10.02
CA LEU A 154 -2.52 -3.58 -9.79
C LEU A 154 -3.85 -2.87 -9.94
N ASP A 155 -4.24 -2.13 -8.92
CA ASP A 155 -5.31 -1.13 -8.96
C ASP A 155 -4.89 0.04 -8.08
N VAL A 156 -5.25 1.26 -8.50
CA VAL A 156 -4.97 2.47 -7.75
C VAL A 156 -6.00 3.55 -8.05
N TRP A 157 -6.45 4.23 -7.01
CA TRP A 157 -7.21 5.46 -7.14
C TRP A 157 -6.84 6.41 -6.01
N ILE A 158 -7.25 7.66 -6.19
CA ILE A 158 -7.18 8.70 -5.17
C ILE A 158 -8.59 9.09 -4.78
N GLU A 159 -8.81 9.35 -3.50
CA GLU A 159 -10.07 9.85 -2.98
C GLU A 159 -9.81 11.05 -2.06
N GLY A 160 -10.68 12.05 -2.18
CA GLY A 160 -10.79 13.13 -1.22
C GLY A 160 -11.65 12.67 -0.04
N ILE A 161 -11.17 12.94 1.17
CA ILE A 161 -11.85 12.61 2.42
C ILE A 161 -12.41 13.91 2.96
N THR A 162 -13.73 14.03 2.98
CA THR A 162 -14.40 15.21 3.52
C THR A 162 -14.32 15.21 5.03
N LYS A 163 -14.61 16.37 5.64
CA LYS A 163 -14.77 16.46 7.09
C LYS A 163 -15.81 15.47 7.64
N ALA A 164 -16.92 15.29 6.94
CA ALA A 164 -17.97 14.36 7.34
C ALA A 164 -17.49 12.89 7.28
N ASP A 165 -16.69 12.53 6.27
CA ASP A 165 -16.08 11.19 6.17
C ASP A 165 -15.09 10.95 7.31
N GLN A 166 -14.33 11.99 7.68
CA GLN A 166 -13.39 11.93 8.80
C GLN A 166 -14.13 11.76 10.14
N GLU A 167 -15.20 12.51 10.37
CA GLU A 167 -16.05 12.38 11.56
C GLU A 167 -16.69 10.99 11.64
N MET A 168 -17.21 10.47 10.52
CA MET A 168 -17.75 9.11 10.43
C MET A 168 -16.71 8.04 10.75
N LEU A 169 -15.48 8.20 10.23
CA LEU A 169 -14.37 7.31 10.54
C LEU A 169 -14.00 7.36 12.02
N ASP A 170 -13.96 8.54 12.63
CA ASP A 170 -13.62 8.67 14.05
C ASP A 170 -14.68 8.04 14.97
N LEU A 171 -15.96 8.17 14.63
CA LEU A 171 -17.07 7.47 15.30
C LEU A 171 -16.94 5.94 15.18
N ALA A 172 -16.69 5.42 13.97
CA ALA A 172 -16.52 3.99 13.74
C ALA A 172 -15.25 3.44 14.43
N LEU A 173 -14.18 4.23 14.48
CA LEU A 173 -12.96 3.88 15.18
C LEU A 173 -13.17 3.83 16.69
N GLU A 174 -14.00 4.70 17.26
CA GLU A 174 -14.29 4.68 18.71
C GLU A 174 -15.00 3.39 19.14
N GLU A 175 -15.83 2.79 18.28
CA GLU A 175 -16.48 1.50 18.53
C GLU A 175 -15.48 0.35 18.63
N VAL A 176 -14.40 0.38 17.82
CA VAL A 176 -13.42 -0.72 17.71
C VAL A 176 -12.17 -0.47 18.57
N LEU A 177 -11.81 0.79 18.77
CA LEU A 177 -10.60 1.24 19.46
C LEU A 177 -10.91 2.49 20.29
N PRO A 178 -11.26 2.33 21.58
CA PRO A 178 -11.62 3.44 22.45
C PRO A 178 -10.52 4.50 22.56
N LEU A 179 -10.93 5.73 22.86
CA LEU A 179 -10.04 6.90 22.89
C LEU A 179 -8.83 6.72 23.81
N GLN A 180 -9.01 6.05 24.95
CA GLN A 180 -7.92 5.73 25.88
C GLN A 180 -6.85 4.84 25.26
N ASP A 181 -7.23 3.83 24.48
CA ASP A 181 -6.27 2.96 23.80
C ASP A 181 -5.61 3.66 22.62
N ARG A 182 -6.31 4.57 21.93
CA ARG A 182 -5.71 5.44 20.89
C ARG A 182 -4.59 6.31 21.48
N GLU A 183 -4.79 6.92 22.64
CA GLU A 183 -3.75 7.71 23.32
C GLU A 183 -2.54 6.87 23.73
N VAL A 184 -2.76 5.64 24.21
CA VAL A 184 -1.66 4.71 24.53
C VAL A 184 -0.85 4.34 23.28
N LEU A 185 -1.51 4.22 22.12
CA LEU A 185 -0.87 3.84 20.86
C LEU A 185 -0.10 4.98 20.18
N LYS A 186 -0.44 6.25 20.43
CA LYS A 186 0.29 7.40 19.85
C LYS A 186 1.78 7.43 20.17
N GLY A 187 2.21 6.78 21.25
CA GLY A 187 3.63 6.65 21.64
C GLY A 187 4.34 5.40 21.12
N ALA A 188 3.64 4.50 20.41
CA ALA A 188 4.20 3.22 19.98
C ALA A 188 4.80 3.32 18.57
N SER A 189 6.14 3.44 18.47
CA SER A 189 6.83 3.05 17.24
C SER A 189 6.68 1.54 17.01
N ASN A 190 6.98 1.00 15.83
CA ASN A 190 6.91 -0.47 15.63
C ASN A 190 7.79 -1.21 16.67
N GLY A 191 8.97 -0.65 17.00
CA GLY A 191 9.79 -1.11 18.12
C GLY A 191 9.11 -0.90 19.48
N GLY A 192 8.51 0.28 19.70
CA GLY A 192 7.73 0.57 20.91
C GLY A 192 6.54 -0.37 21.12
N TYR A 193 5.85 -0.78 20.06
CA TYR A 193 4.78 -1.78 20.12
C TYR A 193 5.32 -3.14 20.52
N HIS A 194 6.43 -3.57 19.91
CA HIS A 194 7.08 -4.85 20.27
C HIS A 194 7.64 -4.87 21.69
N TYR A 195 8.13 -3.75 22.24
CA TYR A 195 8.68 -3.71 23.60
C TYR A 195 7.64 -3.31 24.66
N PHE A 196 6.95 -2.19 24.49
CA PHE A 196 5.94 -1.69 25.44
C PHE A 196 4.59 -2.40 25.34
N GLY A 197 4.17 -2.81 24.14
CA GLY A 197 2.96 -3.62 23.97
C GLY A 197 3.08 -4.97 24.67
N SER A 198 4.22 -5.65 24.48
CA SER A 198 4.58 -6.86 25.21
C SER A 198 4.61 -6.61 26.73
N ALA A 199 5.23 -5.52 27.18
CA ALA A 199 5.27 -5.17 28.59
C ALA A 199 3.87 -4.94 29.21
N LYS A 200 2.95 -4.28 28.48
CA LYS A 200 1.55 -4.10 28.92
C LYS A 200 0.86 -5.46 29.13
N ILE A 201 1.01 -6.37 28.16
CA ILE A 201 0.41 -7.72 28.23
C ILE A 201 1.01 -8.50 29.42
N PHE A 202 2.34 -8.55 29.54
CA PHE A 202 3.00 -9.28 30.62
C PHE A 202 2.72 -8.69 32.01
N ALA A 203 2.64 -7.36 32.13
CA ALA A 203 2.31 -6.70 33.39
C ALA A 203 0.88 -7.00 33.84
N GLN A 204 -0.09 -7.03 32.91
CA GLN A 204 -1.47 -7.40 33.25
C GLN A 204 -1.59 -8.87 33.65
N MET A 205 -0.88 -9.77 32.96
CA MET A 205 -0.78 -11.17 33.37
C MET A 205 -0.18 -11.28 34.78
N GLY A 206 0.94 -10.61 35.05
CA GLY A 206 1.59 -10.61 36.37
C GLY A 206 0.68 -10.07 37.48
N LYS A 207 -0.07 -9.00 37.20
CA LYS A 207 -1.06 -8.46 38.14
C LYS A 207 -2.16 -9.47 38.44
N ALA A 208 -2.75 -10.09 37.41
CA ALA A 208 -3.81 -11.09 37.59
C ALA A 208 -3.32 -12.29 38.43
N PHE A 209 -2.08 -12.74 38.21
CA PHE A 209 -1.45 -13.77 39.04
C PHE A 209 -1.29 -13.35 40.50
N ALA A 210 -0.81 -12.13 40.74
CA ALA A 210 -0.65 -11.61 42.10
C ALA A 210 -1.98 -11.47 42.84
N GLU A 211 -3.01 -10.96 42.16
CA GLU A 211 -4.37 -10.84 42.71
C GLU A 211 -4.98 -12.21 43.02
N ALA A 212 -4.79 -13.21 42.14
CA ALA A 212 -5.23 -14.57 42.39
C ALA A 212 -4.54 -15.19 43.61
N LEU A 213 -3.22 -14.98 43.78
CA LEU A 213 -2.47 -15.47 44.94
C LEU A 213 -2.94 -14.83 46.25
N VAL A 214 -3.17 -13.52 46.27
CA VAL A 214 -3.74 -12.83 47.45
C VAL A 214 -5.16 -13.33 47.74
N GLY A 215 -5.96 -13.61 46.71
CA GLY A 215 -7.28 -14.22 46.86
C GLY A 215 -7.22 -15.60 47.53
N ILE A 216 -6.24 -16.43 47.18
CA ILE A 216 -6.01 -17.75 47.78
C ILE A 216 -5.58 -17.63 49.24
N GLU A 217 -4.68 -16.70 49.58
CA GLU A 217 -4.24 -16.47 50.97
C GLU A 217 -5.39 -16.01 51.88
N ARG A 218 -6.30 -15.17 51.36
CA ARG A 218 -7.46 -14.68 52.12
C ARG A 218 -8.57 -15.73 52.30
N ALA A 219 -8.55 -16.79 51.51
CA ALA A 219 -9.52 -17.89 51.56
C ALA A 219 -9.04 -19.08 52.42
N ARG A 220 -7.83 -19.02 52.97
CA ARG A 220 -7.32 -19.91 54.02
C ARG A 220 -7.61 -19.34 55.40
#